data_AF-A0A6V7DB73-F1
#
_entry.id   AF-A0A6V7DB73-F1
#
_cell.length_a   1.000
_cell.length_b   1.000
_cell.length_c   1.000
_cell.angle_alpha   90.00
_cell.angle_beta   90.00
_cell.angle_gamma   90.00
#
_symmetry.space_group_name_H-M   'P 1'
#
loop_
_entity.id
_entity.type
_entity.pdbx_description
1 polymer ?
#
loop_
_entity_poly.entity_id
_entity_poly.type
_entity_poly.pdbx_seq_one_letter_code
_entity_poly.pdbx_strand_id
1 'polypeptide(L)'
;MHSVQSLQAEISDIRLAMAHEEFEVMPQMLDNHDLHLHEYAQHVDLNQDRDALQILLTMHNDLMRLMRERQRKLAEMIRAQRTSSTASRAYARVGRI
;
A
#
# COMPACT_ATOMS: atom_id res chain seq x y z
N MET A 1 -2.37 -19.43 15.88
CA MET A 1 -3.57 -18.64 16.22
C MET A 1 -3.13 -17.18 16.25
N HIS A 2 -3.52 -16.40 15.24
CA HIS A 2 -3.18 -14.98 15.16
C HIS A 2 -3.99 -14.20 16.19
N SER A 3 -3.43 -13.13 16.73
CA SER A 3 -4.14 -12.22 17.65
C SER A 3 -4.32 -10.85 16.99
N VAL A 4 -5.19 -10.00 17.54
CA VAL A 4 -5.32 -8.63 17.01
C VAL A 4 -3.99 -7.89 17.04
N GLN A 5 -3.17 -8.12 18.07
CA GLN A 5 -1.86 -7.47 18.20
C GLN A 5 -0.90 -7.93 17.09
N SER A 6 -0.92 -9.21 16.68
CA SER A 6 -0.10 -9.66 15.56
C SER A 6 -0.56 -9.02 14.25
N LEU A 7 -1.86 -8.91 14.02
CA LEU A 7 -2.41 -8.26 12.83
C LEU A 7 -2.08 -6.75 12.78
N GLN A 8 -2.11 -6.06 13.92
CA GLN A 8 -1.70 -4.67 14.03
C GLN A 8 -0.18 -4.49 13.76
N ALA A 9 0.64 -5.42 14.22
CA ALA A 9 2.08 -5.43 13.93
C ALA A 9 2.33 -5.60 12.43
N GLU A 10 1.64 -6.54 11.78
CA GLU A 10 1.75 -6.75 10.33
C GLU A 10 1.37 -5.51 9.52
N ILE A 11 0.28 -4.81 9.87
CA ILE A 11 -0.06 -3.53 9.20
C ILE A 11 1.05 -2.48 9.42
N SER A 12 1.67 -2.46 10.60
CA SER A 12 2.79 -1.55 10.88
C SER A 12 4.01 -1.89 10.02
N ASP A 13 4.31 -3.19 9.85
CA ASP A 13 5.40 -3.66 9.00
C ASP A 13 5.14 -3.32 7.52
N ILE A 14 3.91 -3.50 7.03
CA ILE A 14 3.52 -3.10 5.67
C ILE A 14 3.69 -1.58 5.47
N ARG A 15 3.34 -0.78 6.49
CA ARG A 15 3.55 0.67 6.44
C ARG A 15 5.03 1.04 6.41
N LEU A 16 5.88 0.32 7.15
CA LEU A 16 7.32 0.52 7.13
C LEU A 16 7.90 0.15 5.76
N ALA A 17 7.54 -1.00 5.21
CA ALA A 17 7.94 -1.41 3.86
C ALA A 17 7.53 -0.37 2.80
N MET A 18 6.32 0.20 2.92
CA MET A 18 5.87 1.30 2.05
C MET A 18 6.72 2.57 2.19
N ALA A 19 7.15 2.90 3.42
CA ALA A 19 7.99 4.07 3.70
C ALA A 19 9.43 3.87 3.19
N HIS A 20 9.96 2.65 3.29
CA HIS A 20 11.28 2.25 2.79
C HIS A 20 11.31 1.92 1.30
N GLU A 21 10.17 2.01 0.63
CA GLU A 21 10.04 1.75 -0.79
C GLU A 21 10.30 0.30 -1.22
N GLU A 22 10.06 -0.64 -0.30
CA GLU A 22 10.28 -2.07 -0.48
C GLU A 22 9.11 -2.73 -1.26
N PHE A 23 8.79 -2.22 -2.46
CA PHE A 23 7.61 -2.66 -3.22
C PHE A 23 7.67 -4.08 -3.74
N GLU A 24 8.85 -4.68 -3.78
CA GLU A 24 9.03 -6.06 -4.24
C GLU A 24 8.43 -7.07 -3.25
N VAL A 25 8.51 -6.78 -1.94
CA VAL A 25 8.02 -7.68 -0.88
C VAL A 25 6.59 -7.36 -0.44
N MET A 26 6.12 -6.14 -0.69
CA MET A 26 4.80 -5.67 -0.27
C MET A 26 3.62 -6.56 -0.73
N PRO A 27 3.55 -7.08 -1.98
CA PRO A 27 2.45 -7.95 -2.39
C PRO A 27 2.34 -9.20 -1.51
N GLN A 28 3.47 -9.84 -1.22
CA GLN A 28 3.50 -11.03 -0.37
C GLN A 28 3.11 -10.70 1.08
N MET A 29 3.52 -9.54 1.60
CA MET A 29 3.12 -9.10 2.94
C MET A 29 1.60 -8.87 3.04
N LEU A 30 1.00 -8.30 2.00
CA LEU A 30 -0.45 -8.10 1.93
C LEU A 30 -1.20 -9.43 1.85
N ASP A 31 -0.76 -10.35 0.99
CA ASP A 31 -1.38 -11.68 0.85
C ASP A 31 -1.32 -12.47 2.16
N ASN A 32 -0.19 -12.42 2.87
CA ASN A 32 -0.03 -13.05 4.18
C ASN A 32 -0.94 -12.40 5.23
N HIS A 33 -1.03 -11.08 5.25
CA HIS A 33 -1.90 -10.36 6.18
C HIS A 33 -3.38 -10.70 5.95
N ASP A 34 -3.80 -10.78 4.68
CA ASP A 34 -5.16 -11.18 4.31
C ASP A 34 -5.47 -12.62 4.74
N LEU A 35 -4.51 -13.54 4.60
CA LEU A 35 -4.64 -14.90 5.11
C LEU A 35 -4.82 -14.91 6.64
N HIS A 36 -3.95 -14.23 7.38
CA HIS A 36 -4.00 -14.18 8.85
C HIS A 36 -5.29 -13.50 9.36
N LEU A 37 -5.80 -12.49 8.65
CA LEU A 37 -7.10 -11.88 8.91
C LEU A 37 -8.25 -12.89 8.79
N HIS A 38 -8.25 -13.72 7.74
CA HIS A 38 -9.26 -14.75 7.57
C HIS A 38 -9.21 -15.81 8.68
N GLU A 39 -8.02 -16.24 9.07
CA GLU A 39 -7.83 -17.20 10.17
C GLU A 39 -8.26 -16.63 11.52
N TYR A 40 -7.96 -15.35 11.77
CA TYR A 40 -8.39 -14.64 12.97
C TYR A 40 -9.91 -14.50 13.03
N ALA A 41 -10.55 -14.14 11.92
CA ALA A 41 -12.00 -13.96 11.84
C ALA A 41 -12.80 -15.23 12.15
N GLN A 42 -12.21 -16.42 12.00
CA GLN A 42 -12.85 -17.69 12.35
C GLN A 42 -13.01 -17.90 13.86
N HIS A 43 -12.22 -17.22 14.68
CA HIS A 43 -12.09 -17.51 16.12
C HIS A 43 -12.32 -16.29 17.02
N VAL A 44 -12.65 -15.12 16.44
CA VAL A 44 -12.78 -13.86 17.18
C VAL A 44 -14.05 -13.79 18.03
N ASP A 45 -13.92 -13.31 19.27
CA ASP A 45 -15.05 -12.85 20.06
C ASP A 45 -15.26 -11.34 19.84
N LEU A 46 -16.29 -11.01 19.07
CA LEU A 46 -16.61 -9.62 18.71
C LEU A 46 -16.91 -8.72 19.91
N ASN A 47 -17.37 -9.27 21.04
CA ASN A 47 -17.68 -8.48 22.22
C ASN A 47 -16.44 -8.14 23.03
N GLN A 48 -15.49 -9.07 23.09
CA GLN A 48 -14.23 -8.88 23.81
C GLN A 48 -13.23 -8.04 23.01
N ASP A 49 -13.16 -8.24 21.69
CA ASP A 49 -12.12 -7.65 20.84
C ASP A 49 -12.55 -6.39 20.09
N ARG A 50 -13.74 -5.85 20.39
CA ARG A 50 -14.33 -4.71 19.67
C ARG A 50 -13.39 -3.51 19.52
N ASP A 51 -12.78 -3.07 20.61
CA ASP A 51 -11.90 -1.89 20.60
C ASP A 51 -10.64 -2.17 19.78
N ALA A 52 -10.08 -3.37 19.91
CA ALA A 52 -8.90 -3.79 19.18
C ALA A 52 -9.17 -3.91 17.67
N LEU A 53 -10.34 -4.42 17.28
CA LEU A 53 -10.83 -4.46 15.91
C LEU A 53 -11.04 -3.05 15.33
N GLN A 54 -11.56 -2.12 16.13
CA GLN A 54 -11.74 -0.73 15.71
C GLN A 54 -10.40 -0.04 15.42
N ILE A 55 -9.38 -0.31 16.23
CA ILE A 55 -8.00 0.15 15.99
C ILE A 55 -7.46 -0.46 14.69
N LEU A 56 -7.61 -1.78 14.52
CA LEU A 56 -7.15 -2.49 13.32
C LEU A 56 -7.79 -1.92 12.04
N LEU A 57 -9.10 -1.67 12.06
CA LEU A 57 -9.83 -1.04 10.95
C LEU A 57 -9.29 0.36 10.63
N THR A 58 -8.96 1.13 11.66
CA THR A 58 -8.39 2.49 11.49
C THR A 58 -7.03 2.41 10.82
N MET A 59 -6.16 1.50 11.28
CA MET A 59 -4.85 1.27 10.70
C MET A 59 -4.93 0.82 9.23
N HIS A 60 -5.88 -0.06 8.90
CA HIS A 60 -6.13 -0.50 7.53
C HIS A 60 -6.57 0.66 6.62
N ASN A 61 -7.52 1.48 7.08
CA ASN A 61 -7.98 2.65 6.32
C ASN A 61 -6.86 3.66 6.06
N ASP A 62 -6.00 3.89 7.05
CA ASP A 62 -4.82 4.75 6.90
C ASP A 62 -3.83 4.18 5.89
N LEU A 63 -3.54 2.88 5.93
CA LEU A 63 -2.70 2.21 4.96
C LEU A 63 -3.27 2.38 3.54
N MET A 64 -4.56 2.09 3.34
CA MET A 64 -5.23 2.23 2.05
C MET A 64 -5.19 3.66 1.50
N ARG A 65 -5.32 4.66 2.38
CA ARG A 65 -5.13 6.07 2.00
C ARG A 65 -3.72 6.32 1.46
N LEU A 66 -2.68 5.86 2.17
CA LEU A 66 -1.29 6.00 1.75
C LEU A 66 -1.01 5.31 0.41
N MET A 67 -1.52 4.09 0.20
CA MET A 67 -1.37 3.38 -1.07
C MET A 67 -1.97 4.18 -2.24
N ARG A 68 -3.18 4.73 -2.06
CA ARG A 68 -3.88 5.51 -3.09
C ARG A 68 -3.20 6.85 -3.37
N GLU A 69 -2.69 7.53 -2.36
CA GLU A 69 -1.88 8.74 -2.52
C GLU A 69 -0.64 8.46 -3.34
N ARG A 70 0.05 7.35 -3.03
CA ARG A 70 1.24 6.93 -3.78
C ARG A 70 0.92 6.58 -5.24
N GLN A 71 -0.16 5.84 -5.48
CA GLN A 71 -0.62 5.51 -6.84
C GLN A 71 -0.90 6.77 -7.66
N ARG A 72 -1.54 7.78 -7.06
CA ARG A 72 -1.78 9.08 -7.73
C ARG A 72 -0.47 9.76 -8.12
N LYS A 73 0.49 9.84 -7.19
CA LYS A 73 1.82 10.43 -7.46
C LYS A 73 2.57 9.69 -8.56
N LEU A 74 2.55 8.36 -8.57
CA LEU A 74 3.17 7.55 -9.62
C LEU A 74 2.51 7.80 -10.99
N ALA A 75 1.17 7.87 -11.04
CA ALA A 75 0.46 8.18 -12.27
C ALA A 75 0.80 9.58 -12.81
N GLU A 76 0.94 10.58 -11.94
CA GLU A 76 1.38 11.92 -12.30
C GLU A 76 2.81 11.93 -12.85
N MET A 77 3.74 11.21 -12.21
CA MET A 77 5.12 11.07 -12.70
C MET A 77 5.17 10.41 -14.08
N ILE A 78 4.40 9.35 -14.32
CA ILE A 78 4.32 8.67 -15.63
C ILE A 78 3.80 9.64 -16.70
N ARG A 79 2.77 10.43 -16.39
CA ARG A 79 2.23 11.45 -17.32
C ARG A 79 3.30 12.50 -17.64
N ALA A 80 3.97 13.03 -16.62
CA ALA A 80 5.05 14.01 -16.80
C ALA A 80 6.20 13.46 -17.66
N GLN A 81 6.59 12.20 -17.44
CA GLN A 81 7.63 11.53 -18.22
C GLN A 81 7.23 11.37 -19.69
N ARG A 82 5.97 11.01 -19.99
CA ARG A 82 5.45 10.91 -21.36
C ARG A 82 5.48 12.27 -22.07
N THR A 83 5.06 13.33 -21.39
CA THR A 83 5.13 14.71 -21.91
C THR A 83 6.57 15.12 -22.22
N SER A 84 7.49 14.88 -21.28
CA SER A 84 8.92 15.16 -21.46
C SER A 84 9.55 14.39 -22.62
N SER A 85 9.23 13.09 -22.74
CA SER A 85 9.70 12.27 -23.87
C SER A 85 9.16 12.78 -25.21
N THR A 86 7.93 13.27 -25.24
CA THR A 86 7.31 13.82 -26.45
C THR A 86 7.98 15.12 -26.86
N ALA A 87 8.21 16.04 -25.91
CA ALA A 87 8.95 17.28 -26.14
C ALA A 87 10.38 17.02 -26.63
N SER A 88 11.08 16.07 -26.00
CA SER A 88 12.44 15.68 -26.39
C SER A 88 12.51 15.18 -27.84
N ARG A 89 11.53 14.38 -28.28
CA ARG A 89 11.44 13.91 -29.67
C ARG A 89 11.12 15.06 -30.64
N ALA A 90 10.27 16.00 -30.25
CA ALA A 90 9.95 17.16 -31.07
C ALA A 90 11.18 18.06 -31.28
N TYR A 91 11.93 18.36 -30.21
CA TYR A 91 13.17 19.13 -30.31
C TYR A 91 14.25 18.44 -31.15
N ALA A 92 14.44 17.12 -30.97
CA ALA A 92 15.38 16.35 -31.78
C ALA A 92 15.00 16.32 -33.28
N ARG A 93 13.71 16.43 -33.61
CA ARG A 93 13.23 16.52 -35.00
C ARG A 93 13.46 17.91 -35.60
N VAL A 94 13.31 18.98 -34.81
CA VAL A 94 13.54 20.36 -35.26
C VAL A 94 15.03 20.64 -35.48
N GLY A 95 15.93 20.11 -34.64
CA GLY A 95 17.38 20.26 -34.81
C GLY A 95 17.99 19.42 -35.94
N ARG A 96 17.17 18.68 -36.71
CA ARG A 96 17.60 17.86 -37.86
C ARG A 96 17.20 18.45 -39.21
N ILE A 97 16.61 19.65 -39.23
CA ILE A 97 16.30 20.46 -40.42
C ILE A 97 17.34 21.57 -40.49
#